data_AF-A0A3P7KFF7-F1
#
_entry.id   AF-A0A3P7KFF7-F1
#
_cell.length_a   1.000
_cell.length_b   1.000
_cell.length_c   1.000
_cell.angle_alpha   90.00
_cell.angle_beta   90.00
_cell.angle_gamma   90.00
#
_symmetry.space_group_name_H-M   'P 1'
#
loop_
_entity.id
_entity.type
_entity.pdbx_description
1 polymer ?
#
loop_
_entity_poly.entity_id
_entity_poly.type
_entity_poly.pdbx_seq_one_letter_code
_entity_poly.pdbx_strand_id
1 'polypeptide(L)'
;MVYSDVPKEELAIYADALLHCFHQANSLTRNAAPVLKPNSRRTVWKGVQMAYTELLRVGAKNYPSYHPERIALLDDLAYLCHLYADICDQATVTICMIEAARARASDEKLDEMDRIKTAQRLKEIDHHLLECRRLQRLQELRTTKTKKPCKLKRLWKLIFRRSKPCK
;
A
#
# COMPACT_ATOMS: atom_id res chain seq x y z
N MET A 1 -19.53 3.71 -11.92
CA MET A 1 -19.29 3.48 -10.47
C MET A 1 -20.58 2.91 -9.91
N VAL A 2 -20.53 2.00 -8.93
CA VAL A 2 -21.75 1.38 -8.35
C VAL A 2 -22.63 2.40 -7.60
N TYR A 3 -22.14 3.62 -7.39
CA TYR A 3 -22.81 4.67 -6.61
C TYR A 3 -23.10 5.95 -7.40
N SER A 4 -23.22 5.86 -8.74
CA SER A 4 -23.49 7.06 -9.57
C SER A 4 -24.84 7.70 -9.27
N ASP A 5 -25.77 6.93 -8.72
CA ASP A 5 -27.18 7.30 -8.53
C ASP A 5 -27.55 7.54 -7.05
N VAL A 6 -26.59 7.49 -6.13
CA VAL A 6 -26.85 7.73 -4.70
C VAL A 6 -26.82 9.24 -4.42
N PRO A 7 -27.92 9.84 -3.89
CA PRO A 7 -27.93 11.24 -3.48
C PRO A 7 -26.81 11.54 -2.48
N LYS A 8 -26.20 12.73 -2.56
CA LYS A 8 -25.07 13.10 -1.68
C LYS A 8 -25.47 13.07 -0.20
N GLU A 9 -26.74 13.37 0.06
CA GLU A 9 -27.36 13.41 1.38
C GLU A 9 -27.40 12.01 2.01
N GLU A 10 -27.53 10.95 1.20
CA GLU A 10 -27.56 9.56 1.66
C GLU A 10 -26.15 8.98 1.83
N LEU A 11 -25.13 9.58 1.23
CA LEU A 11 -23.76 9.05 1.23
C LEU A 11 -23.19 8.91 2.64
N ALA A 12 -23.52 9.85 3.54
CA ALA A 12 -23.09 9.79 4.94
C ALA A 12 -23.70 8.59 5.67
N ILE A 13 -24.98 8.28 5.40
CA ILE A 13 -25.69 7.13 5.99
C ILE A 13 -25.09 5.82 5.47
N TYR A 14 -24.81 5.74 4.17
CA TYR A 14 -24.13 4.58 3.60
C TYR A 14 -22.72 4.39 4.17
N ALA A 15 -21.95 5.48 4.34
CA ALA A 15 -20.62 5.41 4.92
C ALA A 15 -20.64 4.84 6.34
N ASP A 16 -21.58 5.30 7.18
CA ASP A 16 -21.73 4.80 8.56
C ASP A 16 -22.16 3.33 8.59
N ALA A 17 -23.15 2.94 7.78
CA ALA A 17 -23.59 1.55 7.66
C ALA A 17 -22.46 0.63 7.19
N LEU A 18 -21.67 1.05 6.20
CA LEU A 18 -20.51 0.31 5.70
C LEU A 18 -19.44 0.18 6.78
N LEU A 19 -19.12 1.25 7.51
CA LEU A 19 -18.15 1.23 8.61
C LEU A 19 -18.57 0.21 9.67
N HIS A 20 -19.84 0.20 10.05
CA HIS A 20 -20.37 -0.79 10.99
C HIS A 20 -20.21 -2.22 10.46
N CYS A 21 -20.54 -2.45 9.18
CA CYS A 21 -20.37 -3.76 8.54
C CYS A 21 -18.89 -4.20 8.56
N PHE A 22 -17.95 -3.29 8.29
CA PHE A 22 -16.51 -3.58 8.35
C PHE A 22 -16.04 -3.93 9.78
N HIS A 23 -16.51 -3.23 10.81
CA HIS A 23 -16.19 -3.56 12.20
C HIS A 23 -16.68 -4.96 12.58
N GLN A 24 -17.90 -5.32 12.17
CA GLN A 24 -18.45 -6.66 12.42
C GLN A 24 -17.68 -7.73 11.63
N ALA A 25 -17.39 -7.48 10.36
CA ALA A 25 -16.59 -8.39 9.54
C ALA A 25 -15.18 -8.61 10.13
N ASN A 26 -14.52 -7.55 10.62
CA ASN A 26 -13.23 -7.66 11.29
C ASN A 26 -13.33 -8.52 12.56
N SER A 27 -14.36 -8.32 13.36
CA SER A 27 -14.59 -9.13 14.58
C SER A 27 -14.81 -10.62 14.24
N LEU A 28 -15.59 -10.92 13.20
CA LEU A 28 -15.85 -12.29 12.74
C LEU A 28 -14.60 -12.97 12.18
N THR A 29 -13.79 -12.25 11.40
CA THR A 29 -12.56 -12.81 10.79
C THR A 29 -11.49 -13.17 11.82
N ARG A 30 -11.41 -12.47 12.96
CA ARG A 30 -10.50 -12.83 14.06
C ARG A 30 -10.84 -14.17 14.72
N ASN A 31 -12.10 -14.60 14.62
CA ASN A 31 -12.62 -15.85 15.17
C ASN A 31 -12.79 -16.96 14.11
N ALA A 32 -12.47 -16.67 12.85
CA ALA A 32 -12.66 -17.60 11.74
C ALA A 32 -11.48 -18.56 11.59
N ALA A 33 -11.77 -19.82 11.23
CA ALA A 33 -10.73 -20.79 10.88
C ALA A 33 -9.95 -20.34 9.62
N PRO A 34 -8.66 -20.72 9.48
CA PRO A 34 -7.85 -20.33 8.34
C PRO A 34 -8.49 -20.76 7.01
N VAL A 35 -8.73 -19.80 6.11
CA VAL A 35 -9.32 -20.05 4.80
C VAL A 35 -8.32 -20.80 3.89
N LEU A 36 -8.74 -21.94 3.33
CA LEU A 36 -7.92 -22.83 2.48
C LEU A 36 -7.42 -22.19 1.17
N LYS A 37 -8.08 -21.16 0.66
CA LYS A 37 -7.69 -20.39 -0.53
C LYS A 37 -7.94 -18.90 -0.29
N PRO A 38 -6.95 -18.14 0.21
CA PRO A 38 -7.11 -16.70 0.35
C PRO A 38 -7.30 -16.06 -1.04
N ASN A 39 -8.23 -15.10 -1.13
CA ASN A 39 -8.22 -14.13 -2.24
C ASN A 39 -6.81 -13.59 -2.40
N SER A 40 -6.34 -13.43 -3.64
CA SER A 40 -4.98 -12.95 -3.85
C SER A 40 -4.86 -11.58 -3.19
N ARG A 41 -3.95 -11.45 -2.21
CA ARG A 41 -3.65 -10.20 -1.50
C ARG A 41 -3.42 -9.04 -2.50
N ARG A 42 -2.88 -9.37 -3.68
CA ARG A 42 -2.70 -8.50 -4.85
C ARG A 42 -4.01 -7.95 -5.43
N THR A 43 -5.07 -8.75 -5.49
CA THR A 43 -6.39 -8.29 -5.94
C THR A 43 -6.96 -7.27 -4.96
N VAL A 44 -6.85 -7.53 -3.65
CA VAL A 44 -7.29 -6.60 -2.60
C VAL A 44 -6.52 -5.29 -2.70
N TRP A 45 -5.19 -5.36 -2.82
CA TRP A 45 -4.35 -4.16 -2.99
C TRP A 45 -4.73 -3.33 -4.22
N LYS A 46 -5.01 -3.95 -5.37
CA LYS A 46 -5.48 -3.22 -6.56
C LYS A 46 -6.79 -2.47 -6.29
N GLY A 47 -7.71 -3.09 -5.56
CA GLY A 47 -8.96 -2.44 -5.13
C GLY A 47 -8.70 -1.23 -4.24
N VAL A 48 -7.83 -1.38 -3.24
CA VAL A 48 -7.38 -0.30 -2.35
C VAL A 48 -6.75 0.84 -3.15
N GLN A 49 -5.81 0.53 -4.05
CA GLN A 49 -5.12 1.52 -4.87
C GLN A 49 -6.09 2.34 -5.72
N MET A 50 -7.06 1.69 -6.38
CA MET A 50 -8.08 2.40 -7.17
C MET A 50 -8.95 3.30 -6.29
N ALA A 51 -9.42 2.80 -5.13
CA ALA A 51 -10.24 3.57 -4.21
C ALA A 51 -9.51 4.82 -3.70
N TYR A 52 -8.28 4.66 -3.21
CA TYR A 52 -7.48 5.78 -2.71
C TYR A 52 -7.03 6.74 -3.81
N THR A 53 -6.83 6.28 -5.04
CA THR A 53 -6.57 7.17 -6.18
C THR A 53 -7.75 8.12 -6.40
N GLU A 54 -8.98 7.60 -6.35
CA GLU A 54 -10.19 8.43 -6.47
C GLU A 54 -10.39 9.35 -5.26
N LEU A 55 -10.18 8.84 -4.03
CA LEU A 55 -10.28 9.65 -2.81
C LEU A 55 -9.27 10.80 -2.83
N LEU A 56 -8.00 10.54 -3.17
CA LEU A 56 -6.98 11.58 -3.28
C LEU A 56 -7.29 12.57 -4.42
N ARG A 57 -7.86 12.11 -5.54
CA ARG A 57 -8.31 13.00 -6.62
C ARG A 57 -9.42 13.94 -6.17
N VAL A 58 -10.42 13.41 -5.45
CA VAL A 58 -11.51 14.22 -4.86
C VAL A 58 -10.95 15.16 -3.78
N GLY A 59 -10.08 14.65 -2.91
CA GLY A 59 -9.41 15.44 -1.88
C GLY A 59 -8.61 16.60 -2.49
N ALA A 60 -7.83 16.35 -3.54
CA ALA A 60 -7.04 17.37 -4.22
C ALA A 60 -7.89 18.41 -4.97
N LYS A 61 -9.09 18.05 -5.42
CA LYS A 61 -10.03 18.97 -6.06
C LYS A 61 -10.68 19.94 -5.06
N ASN A 62 -10.96 19.47 -3.85
CA ASN A 62 -11.74 20.23 -2.86
C ASN A 62 -10.88 20.87 -1.77
N TYR A 63 -9.67 20.35 -1.53
CA TYR A 63 -8.83 20.76 -0.41
C TYR A 63 -7.38 21.04 -0.82
N PRO A 64 -6.73 22.06 -0.23
CA PRO A 64 -5.30 22.28 -0.40
C PRO A 64 -4.49 21.11 0.20
N SER A 65 -3.22 20.99 -0.19
CA SER A 65 -2.34 19.87 0.18
C SER A 65 -2.17 19.67 1.68
N TYR A 66 -2.23 20.76 2.45
CA TYR A 66 -2.05 20.78 3.90
C TYR A 66 -3.35 20.61 4.69
N HIS A 67 -4.50 20.46 4.00
CA HIS A 67 -5.79 20.34 4.68
C HIS A 67 -5.88 19.01 5.47
N PRO A 68 -6.40 19.01 6.72
CA PRO A 68 -6.43 17.83 7.58
C PRO A 68 -7.08 16.60 6.94
N GLU A 69 -8.19 16.77 6.22
CA GLU A 69 -8.89 15.68 5.53
C GLU A 69 -8.04 15.05 4.41
N ARG A 70 -7.29 15.86 3.66
CA ARG A 70 -6.42 15.35 2.59
C ARG A 70 -5.20 14.65 3.18
N ILE A 71 -4.65 15.18 4.28
CA ILE A 71 -3.57 14.54 5.02
C ILE A 71 -4.07 13.20 5.60
N ALA A 72 -5.31 13.11 6.07
CA ALA A 72 -5.87 11.87 6.58
C ALA A 72 -5.90 10.76 5.52
N LEU A 73 -6.37 11.08 4.32
CA LEU A 73 -6.34 10.13 3.19
C LEU A 73 -4.92 9.68 2.84
N LEU A 74 -3.96 10.60 2.91
CA LEU A 74 -2.55 10.31 2.64
C LEU A 74 -1.94 9.40 3.73
N ASP A 75 -2.26 9.67 4.99
CA ASP A 75 -1.85 8.90 6.16
C ASP A 75 -2.33 7.45 6.08
N ASP A 76 -3.61 7.25 5.82
CA ASP A 76 -4.19 5.92 5.65
C ASP A 76 -3.53 5.16 4.49
N LEU A 77 -3.32 5.82 3.35
CA LEU A 77 -2.66 5.20 2.20
C LEU A 77 -1.20 4.84 2.52
N ALA A 78 -0.47 5.71 3.22
CA ALA A 78 0.91 5.45 3.61
C ALA A 78 0.99 4.23 4.56
N TYR A 79 0.10 4.16 5.54
CA TYR A 79 -0.04 3.00 6.42
C TYR A 79 -0.35 1.72 5.63
N LEU A 80 -1.26 1.78 4.67
CA LEU A 80 -1.59 0.63 3.81
C LEU A 80 -0.42 0.23 2.91
N CYS A 81 0.37 1.18 2.38
CA CYS A 81 1.61 0.88 1.66
C CYS A 81 2.57 0.04 2.53
N HIS A 82 2.74 0.44 3.80
CA HIS A 82 3.55 -0.32 4.75
C HIS A 82 2.98 -1.73 5.00
N LEU A 83 1.68 -1.87 5.28
CA LEU A 83 1.05 -3.16 5.54
C LEU A 83 1.10 -4.12 4.34
N TYR A 84 1.08 -3.58 3.13
CA TYR A 84 1.13 -4.32 1.86
C TYR A 84 2.47 -4.20 1.15
N ALA A 85 3.57 -3.93 1.87
CA ALA A 85 4.88 -3.67 1.26
C ALA A 85 5.39 -4.79 0.34
N ASP A 86 4.89 -6.02 0.50
CA ASP A 86 5.21 -7.17 -0.36
C ASP A 86 4.63 -7.09 -1.77
N ILE A 87 3.58 -6.31 -1.95
CA ILE A 87 2.85 -6.18 -3.22
C ILE A 87 2.57 -4.73 -3.63
N CYS A 88 2.79 -3.77 -2.73
CA CYS A 88 2.70 -2.35 -2.99
C CYS A 88 3.69 -1.97 -4.09
N ASP A 89 3.23 -1.21 -5.06
CA ASP A 89 4.04 -0.74 -6.18
C ASP A 89 4.78 0.56 -5.82
N GLN A 90 5.90 0.80 -6.50
CA GLN A 90 6.71 2.01 -6.29
C GLN A 90 5.99 3.29 -6.70
N ALA A 91 5.04 3.23 -7.64
CA ALA A 91 4.33 4.42 -8.10
C ALA A 91 3.42 4.96 -6.99
N THR A 92 2.67 4.09 -6.32
CA THR A 92 1.84 4.48 -5.16
C THR A 92 2.67 5.11 -4.05
N VAL A 93 3.79 4.48 -3.66
CA VAL A 93 4.72 5.05 -2.65
C VAL A 93 5.23 6.43 -3.07
N THR A 94 5.56 6.59 -4.36
CA THR A 94 6.08 7.85 -4.91
C THR A 94 5.02 8.96 -4.88
N ILE A 95 3.78 8.64 -5.21
CA ILE A 95 2.65 9.58 -5.11
C ILE A 95 2.51 10.05 -3.66
N CYS A 96 2.54 9.14 -2.68
CA CYS A 96 2.44 9.52 -1.27
C CYS A 96 3.55 10.47 -0.82
N MET A 97 4.80 10.22 -1.23
CA MET A 97 5.91 11.11 -0.89
C MET A 97 5.77 12.50 -1.51
N ILE A 98 5.30 12.58 -2.77
CA ILE A 98 5.07 13.85 -3.45
C ILE A 98 3.99 14.65 -2.72
N GLU A 99 2.89 14.00 -2.35
CA GLU A 99 1.80 14.63 -1.62
C GLU A 99 2.24 15.11 -0.22
N ALA A 100 3.00 14.30 0.51
CA ALA A 100 3.57 14.70 1.80
C ALA A 100 4.51 15.92 1.64
N ALA A 101 5.32 15.95 0.58
CA ALA A 101 6.17 17.08 0.28
C ALA A 101 5.37 18.36 -0.05
N ARG A 102 4.27 18.24 -0.80
CA ARG A 102 3.36 19.37 -1.08
C ARG A 102 2.69 19.90 0.18
N ALA A 103 2.33 19.03 1.11
CA ALA A 103 1.75 19.43 2.39
C ALA A 103 2.78 20.26 3.19
N ARG A 104 4.01 19.75 3.35
CA ARG A 104 5.11 20.47 4.02
C ARG A 104 5.43 21.82 3.39
N ALA A 105 5.46 21.90 2.06
CA ALA A 105 5.75 23.15 1.35
C ALA A 105 4.66 24.23 1.53
N SER A 106 3.51 23.88 2.12
CA SER A 106 2.38 24.79 2.33
C SER A 106 2.07 25.04 3.80
N ASP A 107 2.96 24.60 4.71
CA ASP A 107 2.76 24.62 6.17
C ASP A 107 2.70 26.04 6.75
N GLU A 108 3.33 27.02 6.10
CA GLU A 108 3.31 28.44 6.51
C GLU A 108 1.89 29.04 6.55
N LYS A 109 0.90 28.40 5.92
CA LYS A 109 -0.49 28.84 5.85
C LYS A 109 -1.37 28.41 7.03
N LEU A 110 -0.84 27.55 7.90
CA LEU A 110 -1.54 27.04 9.08
C LEU A 110 -1.20 27.88 10.32
N ASP A 111 -2.10 27.89 11.29
CA ASP A 111 -1.78 28.39 12.63
C ASP A 111 -0.77 27.47 13.34
N GLU A 112 -0.15 27.97 14.41
CA GLU A 112 0.93 27.24 15.08
C GLU A 112 0.52 25.86 15.60
N MET A 113 -0.69 25.74 16.14
CA MET A 113 -1.17 24.48 16.69
C MET A 113 -1.43 23.45 15.58
N ASP A 114 -2.03 23.89 14.48
CA ASP A 114 -2.35 23.04 13.34
C ASP A 114 -1.10 22.70 12.51
N ARG A 115 -0.09 23.58 12.47
CA ARG A 115 1.26 23.25 11.98
C ARG A 115 1.87 22.10 12.76
N ILE A 116 1.90 22.18 14.09
CA ILE A 116 2.49 21.13 14.94
C ILE A 116 1.78 19.79 14.72
N LYS A 117 0.44 19.76 14.70
CA LYS A 117 -0.34 18.55 14.43
C LYS A 117 -0.04 17.99 13.04
N THR A 118 -0.02 18.85 12.02
CA THR A 118 0.26 18.49 10.64
C THR A 118 1.66 17.91 10.49
N ALA A 119 2.66 18.55 11.08
CA ALA A 119 4.04 18.09 11.08
C ALA A 119 4.20 16.72 11.75
N GLN A 120 3.55 16.50 12.90
CA GLN A 120 3.56 15.21 13.59
C GLN A 120 2.97 14.10 12.71
N ARG A 121 1.84 14.38 12.05
CA ARG A 121 1.17 13.41 11.18
C ARG A 121 1.98 13.10 9.91
N LEU A 122 2.61 14.13 9.33
CA LEU A 122 3.53 13.95 8.19
C LEU A 122 4.77 13.12 8.56
N LYS A 123 5.24 13.20 9.80
CA LYS A 123 6.33 12.35 10.31
C LYS A 123 5.92 10.88 10.39
N GLU A 124 4.69 10.60 10.78
CA GLU A 124 4.13 9.23 10.80
C GLU A 124 3.96 8.68 9.37
N ILE A 125 3.48 9.51 8.43
CA ILE A 125 3.47 9.19 7.00
C ILE A 125 4.88 8.81 6.51
N ASP A 126 5.88 9.65 6.78
CA ASP A 126 7.26 9.41 6.34
C ASP A 126 7.79 8.09 6.93
N HIS A 127 7.47 7.79 8.20
CA HIS A 127 7.83 6.52 8.83
C HIS A 127 7.26 5.32 8.05
N HIS A 128 5.97 5.33 7.73
CA HIS A 128 5.33 4.25 6.97
C HIS A 128 5.94 4.07 5.57
N LEU A 129 6.20 5.17 4.85
CA LEU A 129 6.76 5.12 3.49
C LEU A 129 8.21 4.63 3.49
N LEU A 130 9.02 5.04 4.47
CA LEU A 130 10.39 4.56 4.64
C LEU A 130 10.42 3.07 4.96
N GLU A 131 9.56 2.61 5.86
CA GLU A 131 9.48 1.21 6.23
C GLU A 131 9.00 0.33 5.06
N CYS A 132 7.99 0.78 4.32
CA CYS A 132 7.56 0.14 3.07
C CYS A 132 8.74 -0.08 2.11
N ARG A 133 9.52 0.98 1.85
CA ARG A 133 10.70 0.91 0.97
C ARG A 133 11.77 -0.04 1.50
N ARG A 134 12.02 -0.02 2.80
CA ARG A 134 12.97 -0.92 3.45
C ARG A 134 12.58 -2.38 3.23
N LEU A 135 11.30 -2.71 3.44
CA LEU A 135 10.74 -4.04 3.23
C LEU A 135 10.83 -4.48 1.76
N GLN A 136 10.48 -3.59 0.82
CA GLN A 136 10.59 -3.86 -0.62
C GLN A 136 12.05 -4.19 -1.03
N ARG A 137 13.02 -3.40 -0.59
CA ARG A 137 14.45 -3.67 -0.84
C ARG A 137 14.89 -5.01 -0.27
N LEU A 138 14.45 -5.34 0.95
CA LEU A 138 14.78 -6.64 1.56
C LEU A 138 14.25 -7.82 0.74
N GLN A 139 13.07 -7.69 0.14
CA GLN A 139 12.50 -8.73 -0.71
C GLN A 139 13.24 -8.85 -2.05
N GLU A 140 13.61 -7.74 -2.67
CA GLU A 140 14.46 -7.73 -3.87
C GLU A 140 15.80 -8.45 -3.61
N LEU A 141 16.44 -8.20 -2.46
CA LEU A 141 17.67 -8.89 -2.06
C LEU A 141 17.47 -10.40 -1.84
N ARG A 142 16.30 -10.83 -1.33
CA ARG A 142 15.98 -12.26 -1.16
C ARG A 142 15.73 -12.95 -2.49
N THR A 143 15.00 -12.31 -3.40
CA THR A 143 14.65 -12.89 -4.71
C THR A 143 15.87 -12.98 -5.63
N THR A 144 16.79 -12.01 -5.57
CA THR A 144 18.05 -12.04 -6.33
C THR A 144 19.00 -13.14 -5.86
N LYS A 145 19.10 -13.40 -4.55
CA LYS A 145 19.87 -14.55 -4.00
C LYS A 145 19.30 -15.92 -4.39
N THR A 146 18.00 -16.01 -4.66
CA THR A 146 17.32 -17.28 -4.97
C THR A 146 17.39 -17.66 -6.45
N LYS A 147 17.80 -16.74 -7.34
CA LYS A 147 18.13 -17.05 -8.73
C LYS A 147 19.47 -17.81 -8.81
N LYS A 148 19.50 -19.05 -8.31
CA LYS A 148 20.63 -19.98 -8.55
C LYS A 148 20.81 -20.14 -10.07
N PRO A 149 22.04 -20.09 -10.61
CA PRO A 149 22.26 -20.13 -12.05
C PRO A 149 21.82 -21.50 -12.59
N CYS A 150 20.73 -21.55 -13.37
CA CYS A 150 20.38 -22.74 -14.15
C CYS A 150 21.52 -23.19 -15.09
N LYS A 151 22.50 -22.31 -15.35
CA LYS A 151 23.70 -22.61 -16.14
C LYS A 151 24.63 -23.63 -15.47
N LEU A 152 24.71 -23.68 -14.14
CA LEU A 152 25.53 -24.67 -13.41
C LEU A 152 24.97 -26.09 -13.54
N LYS A 153 23.64 -26.28 -13.55
CA LYS A 153 23.06 -27.62 -13.75
C LYS A 153 23.33 -28.21 -15.14
N ARG A 154 23.52 -27.37 -16.18
CA ARG A 154 23.89 -27.83 -17.54
C ARG A 154 25.35 -28.25 -17.63
N LEU A 155 26.26 -27.50 -17.00
CA LEU A 155 27.69 -27.85 -16.94
C LEU A 155 27.95 -29.15 -16.17
N TRP A 156 27.25 -29.37 -15.05
CA TRP A 156 27.37 -30.62 -14.29
C TRP A 156 26.88 -31.84 -15.10
N LYS A 157 25.80 -31.73 -15.88
CA LYS A 157 25.35 -32.83 -16.77
C LYS A 157 26.32 -33.16 -17.90
N LEU A 158 27.15 -32.22 -18.34
CA LEU A 158 28.14 -32.42 -19.39
C LEU A 158 29.42 -33.10 -18.86
N ILE A 159 29.87 -32.71 -17.67
CA ILE A 159 31.09 -33.27 -17.06
C ILE A 159 30.87 -34.71 -16.57
N PHE A 160 29.69 -35.03 -16.04
CA PHE A 160 29.38 -36.38 -15.53
C PHE A 160 28.80 -37.35 -16.59
N ARG A 161 28.75 -36.98 -17.88
CA ARG A 161 28.25 -37.86 -18.96
C ARG A 161 29.32 -38.70 -19.65
N ARG A 162 30.60 -38.55 -19.31
CA ARG A 162 31.70 -39.37 -19.85
C ARG A 162 32.28 -40.29 -18.79
N SER A 163 31.58 -41.37 -18.50
CA SER A 163 32.15 -42.55 -17.83
C SER A 163 31.33 -43.80 -18.19
N LYS A 164 31.47 -44.27 -19.42
CA LYS A 164 31.26 -45.68 -19.73
C LYS A 164 32.47 -46.16 -20.54
N PRO A 165 33.30 -47.07 -20.01
CA PRO A 165 34.33 -47.71 -20.80
C PRO A 165 33.66 -48.70 -21.77
N CYS A 166 33.98 -48.60 -23.07
CA CYS A 166 33.66 -49.65 -24.03
C CYS A 166 34.47 -50.90 -23.67
N LYS A 167 33.78 -52.04 -23.58
CA LYS A 167 34.36 -53.36 -23.82
C LYS A 167 34.13 -53.72 -25.28
#